data_AF-A0A7V3VVV3-F1
#
_entry.id   AF-A0A7V3VVV3-F1
#
_cell.length_a   1.000
_cell.length_b   1.000
_cell.length_c   1.000
_cell.angle_alpha   90.00
_cell.angle_beta   90.00
_cell.angle_gamma   90.00
#
_symmetry.space_group_name_H-M   'P 1'
#
loop_
_entity.id
_entity.type
_entity.pdbx_description
1 polymer ?
#
loop_
_entity_poly.entity_id
_entity_poly.type
_entity_poly.pdbx_seq_one_letter_code
_entity_poly.pdbx_strand_id
1 'polypeptide(L)'
;VIRKKFKEVSIVGLIGFLAPFLGCSALAYYLLKWDIRASLLCGVALSTTSMAVVYAVMLETGFNKTEFGKGILGACFVNDLGTVIALGLIFAPFTYKTIIFIVVTVLVLAFLPFLSHLIRKVYAYRTAAIRTKWVIFVLFGLGALALWSGSEAVLPAYLVGIILAEFSSADKAWIGRLRTLTVGFLTPFYFIRAGTFVSIPALISAPIIFLILLGGKVLTKIFGLYPVVSLFRKESNERWYYTLLMSTGLTFGTISALYGYTHNIVTQEQYSFLVAVVIGSAVLPTLIAGLAFTPKHLLPKQLKHTLPLGDNAGEE
;
A
#
# COMPACT_ATOMS: atom_id res chain seq x y z
N VAL A 1 -12.11 -12.89 10.14
CA VAL A 1 -12.72 -11.62 9.67
C VAL A 1 -12.72 -11.50 8.16
N ILE A 2 -11.57 -11.60 7.47
CA ILE A 2 -11.51 -11.51 6.00
C ILE A 2 -12.47 -12.50 5.30
N ARG A 3 -12.57 -13.77 5.75
CA ARG A 3 -13.54 -14.73 5.19
C ARG A 3 -15.02 -14.30 5.37
N LYS A 4 -15.38 -13.61 6.46
CA LYS A 4 -16.76 -13.11 6.69
C LYS A 4 -17.05 -11.80 5.94
N LYS A 5 -16.01 -11.05 5.58
CA LYS A 5 -16.09 -9.75 4.90
C LYS A 5 -15.59 -9.81 3.45
N PHE A 6 -15.42 -11.00 2.90
CA PHE A 6 -14.77 -11.22 1.60
C PHE A 6 -15.45 -10.44 0.47
N LYS A 7 -16.79 -10.37 0.47
CA LYS A 7 -17.56 -9.62 -0.53
C LYS A 7 -17.31 -8.11 -0.44
N GLU A 8 -17.38 -7.51 0.76
CA GLU A 8 -17.09 -6.08 0.98
C GLU A 8 -15.65 -5.76 0.57
N VAL A 9 -14.68 -6.50 1.11
CA VAL A 9 -13.26 -6.29 0.86
C VAL A 9 -12.92 -6.42 -0.63
N SER A 10 -13.42 -7.46 -1.30
CA SER A 10 -13.07 -7.71 -2.70
C SER A 10 -13.70 -6.67 -3.62
N ILE A 11 -14.99 -6.36 -3.45
CA ILE A 11 -15.68 -5.40 -4.33
C ILE A 11 -15.13 -3.98 -4.10
N VAL A 12 -14.99 -3.56 -2.85
CA VAL A 12 -14.46 -2.22 -2.52
C VAL A 12 -13.00 -2.10 -2.97
N GLY A 13 -12.18 -3.14 -2.78
CA GLY A 13 -10.79 -3.15 -3.23
C GLY A 13 -10.64 -3.11 -4.76
N LEU A 14 -11.40 -3.95 -5.48
CA LEU A 14 -11.38 -3.99 -6.95
C LEU A 14 -11.84 -2.68 -7.56
N ILE A 15 -12.97 -2.12 -7.09
CA ILE A 15 -13.47 -0.82 -7.59
C ILE A 15 -12.53 0.31 -7.17
N GLY A 16 -11.99 0.23 -5.95
CA GLY A 16 -10.98 1.14 -5.45
C GLY A 16 -9.76 1.21 -6.36
N PHE A 17 -9.37 0.10 -7.00
CA PHE A 17 -8.31 0.07 -7.99
C PHE A 17 -8.79 0.49 -9.39
N LEU A 18 -9.82 -0.17 -9.92
CA LEU A 18 -10.26 -0.02 -11.31
C LEU A 18 -10.78 1.37 -11.66
N ALA A 19 -11.59 1.98 -10.78
CA ALA A 19 -12.17 3.29 -11.06
C ALA A 19 -11.11 4.39 -11.25
N PRO A 20 -10.16 4.60 -10.32
CA PRO A 20 -9.08 5.56 -10.54
C PRO A 20 -8.05 5.09 -11.57
N PHE A 21 -7.81 3.78 -11.74
CA PHE A 21 -6.92 3.30 -12.80
C PHE A 21 -7.42 3.74 -14.18
N LEU A 22 -8.69 3.45 -14.49
CA LEU A 22 -9.31 3.83 -15.76
C LEU A 22 -9.47 5.35 -15.87
N GLY A 23 -9.96 5.99 -14.83
CA GLY A 23 -10.24 7.42 -14.83
C GLY A 23 -8.97 8.28 -14.97
N CYS A 24 -7.91 7.98 -14.22
CA CYS A 24 -6.64 8.70 -14.33
C CYS A 24 -5.90 8.36 -15.63
N SER A 25 -5.99 7.12 -16.14
CA SER A 25 -5.44 6.78 -17.46
C SER A 25 -6.13 7.55 -18.57
N ALA A 26 -7.46 7.58 -18.57
CA ALA A 26 -8.26 8.32 -19.54
C ALA A 26 -7.97 9.83 -19.46
N LEU A 27 -7.88 10.38 -18.26
CA LEU A 27 -7.54 11.79 -18.05
C LEU A 27 -6.14 12.11 -18.58
N ALA A 28 -5.13 11.29 -18.28
CA ALA A 28 -3.78 11.49 -18.77
C ALA A 28 -3.70 11.41 -20.31
N TYR A 29 -4.44 10.47 -20.91
CA TYR A 29 -4.43 10.28 -22.36
C TYR A 29 -5.22 11.36 -23.10
N TYR A 30 -6.49 11.57 -22.74
CA TYR A 30 -7.38 12.46 -23.50
C TYR A 30 -7.17 13.93 -23.17
N LEU A 31 -6.93 14.29 -21.91
CA LEU A 31 -6.80 15.68 -21.48
C LEU A 31 -5.35 16.15 -21.52
N LEU A 32 -4.42 15.38 -20.95
CA LEU A 32 -3.00 15.77 -20.89
C LEU A 32 -2.17 15.32 -22.10
N LYS A 33 -2.76 14.54 -23.01
CA LYS A 33 -2.11 14.04 -24.24
C LYS A 33 -0.81 13.28 -23.98
N TRP A 34 -0.74 12.55 -22.87
CA TRP A 34 0.39 11.68 -22.59
C TRP A 34 0.37 10.45 -23.51
N ASP A 35 1.55 9.89 -23.78
CA ASP A 35 1.66 8.60 -24.47
C ASP A 35 0.87 7.51 -23.74
N ILE A 36 0.37 6.51 -24.49
CA ILE A 36 -0.45 5.43 -23.93
C ILE A 36 0.22 4.72 -22.75
N ARG A 37 1.53 4.47 -22.81
CA ARG A 37 2.27 3.80 -21.71
C ARG A 37 2.36 4.72 -20.49
N ALA A 38 2.64 6.01 -20.70
CA ALA A 38 2.66 7.01 -19.64
C ALA A 38 1.28 7.20 -19.00
N SER A 39 0.20 7.16 -19.80
CA SER A 39 -1.18 7.25 -19.31
C SER A 39 -1.57 6.03 -18.48
N LEU A 40 -1.27 4.81 -18.93
CA LEU A 40 -1.52 3.60 -18.15
C LEU A 40 -0.72 3.61 -16.85
N LEU A 41 0.53 4.06 -16.87
CA LEU A 41 1.35 4.21 -15.67
C LEU A 41 0.76 5.24 -14.70
N CYS A 42 0.24 6.36 -15.22
CA CYS A 42 -0.49 7.35 -14.43
C CYS A 42 -1.69 6.72 -13.73
N GLY A 43 -2.49 5.92 -14.44
CA GLY A 43 -3.56 5.12 -13.87
C GLY A 43 -3.09 4.24 -12.72
N VAL A 44 -2.05 3.43 -12.93
CA VAL A 44 -1.49 2.53 -11.92
C VAL A 44 -0.99 3.30 -10.70
N ALA A 45 -0.24 4.39 -10.90
CA ALA A 45 0.33 5.18 -9.81
C ALA A 45 -0.76 5.87 -8.97
N LEU A 46 -1.82 6.37 -9.61
CA LEU A 46 -2.88 7.13 -8.95
C LEU A 46 -4.01 6.25 -8.40
N SER A 47 -4.15 4.99 -8.83
CA SER A 47 -5.13 4.03 -8.26
C SER A 47 -4.76 3.50 -6.89
N THR A 48 -3.49 3.65 -6.49
CA THR A 48 -2.95 3.07 -5.25
C THR A 48 -3.58 3.64 -3.98
N THR A 49 -3.65 2.78 -2.96
CA THR A 49 -4.02 3.16 -1.61
C THR A 49 -2.84 2.82 -0.67
N SER A 50 -2.41 3.75 0.17
CA SER A 50 -1.25 3.54 1.04
C SER A 50 -1.67 2.73 2.25
N MET A 51 -1.53 1.41 2.18
CA MET A 51 -1.73 0.54 3.34
C MET A 51 -0.93 1.04 4.57
N ALA A 52 0.28 1.56 4.36
CA ALA A 52 1.11 2.11 5.45
C ALA A 52 0.46 3.31 6.16
N VAL A 53 -0.06 4.28 5.39
CA VAL A 53 -0.73 5.47 5.95
C VAL A 53 -2.05 5.08 6.60
N VAL A 54 -2.87 4.30 5.90
CA VAL A 54 -4.16 3.81 6.45
C VAL A 54 -3.93 3.01 7.72
N TYR A 55 -2.94 2.11 7.76
CA TYR A 55 -2.65 1.32 8.93
C TYR A 55 -2.15 2.16 10.12
N ALA A 56 -1.36 3.20 9.88
CA ALA A 56 -0.98 4.15 10.93
C ALA A 56 -2.21 4.85 11.54
N VAL A 57 -3.10 5.38 10.69
CA VAL A 57 -4.35 6.01 11.14
C VAL A 57 -5.25 5.02 11.89
N MET A 58 -5.35 3.77 11.41
CA MET A 58 -6.11 2.71 12.09
C MET A 58 -5.53 2.34 13.45
N LEU A 59 -4.21 2.40 13.61
CA LEU A 59 -3.54 2.17 14.89
C LEU A 59 -3.78 3.31 15.87
N GLU A 60 -3.62 4.57 15.41
CA GLU A 60 -3.82 5.77 16.22
C GLU A 60 -5.26 5.91 16.72
N THR A 61 -6.24 5.62 15.87
CA THR A 61 -7.67 5.67 16.21
C THR A 61 -8.15 4.41 16.95
N GLY A 62 -7.38 3.33 16.95
CA GLY A 62 -7.79 2.02 17.46
C GLY A 62 -8.77 1.25 16.56
N PHE A 63 -9.12 1.77 15.38
CA PHE A 63 -9.98 1.08 14.42
C PHE A 63 -9.38 -0.22 13.87
N ASN A 64 -8.06 -0.43 13.97
CA ASN A 64 -7.42 -1.69 13.57
C ASN A 64 -8.02 -2.93 14.27
N LYS A 65 -8.64 -2.76 15.43
CA LYS A 65 -9.31 -3.83 16.18
C LYS A 65 -10.77 -4.05 15.77
N THR A 66 -11.41 -3.07 15.15
CA THR A 66 -12.84 -3.10 14.81
C THR A 66 -13.10 -3.80 13.48
N GLU A 67 -14.34 -4.28 13.28
CA GLU A 67 -14.74 -4.88 11.99
C GLU A 67 -14.77 -3.85 10.86
N PHE A 68 -14.93 -2.56 11.18
CA PHE A 68 -14.84 -1.46 10.22
C PHE A 68 -13.41 -1.27 9.71
N GLY A 69 -12.44 -1.09 10.61
CA GLY A 69 -11.05 -0.89 10.21
C GLY A 69 -10.44 -2.12 9.53
N LYS A 70 -10.79 -3.34 9.96
CA LYS A 70 -10.40 -4.56 9.25
C LYS A 70 -10.98 -4.65 7.84
N GLY A 71 -12.17 -4.10 7.62
CA GLY A 71 -12.78 -3.96 6.29
C GLY A 71 -11.93 -3.06 5.39
N ILE A 72 -11.60 -1.85 5.86
CA ILE A 72 -10.76 -0.89 5.14
C ILE A 72 -9.39 -1.50 4.81
N LEU A 73 -8.70 -2.07 5.81
CA LEU A 73 -7.38 -2.67 5.62
C LEU A 73 -7.42 -3.83 4.62
N GLY A 74 -8.47 -4.66 4.64
CA GLY A 74 -8.68 -5.72 3.66
C GLY A 74 -8.88 -5.17 2.26
N ALA A 75 -9.72 -4.15 2.09
CA ALA A 75 -9.95 -3.53 0.78
C ALA A 75 -8.69 -2.84 0.24
N CYS A 76 -7.91 -2.17 1.10
CA CYS A 76 -6.60 -1.61 0.74
C CYS A 76 -5.66 -2.69 0.21
N PHE A 77 -5.61 -3.85 0.89
CA PHE A 77 -4.79 -4.98 0.46
C PHE A 77 -5.19 -5.48 -0.94
N VAL A 78 -6.49 -5.66 -1.21
CA VAL A 78 -6.97 -6.08 -2.55
C VAL A 78 -6.66 -5.03 -3.62
N ASN A 79 -6.85 -3.75 -3.30
CA ASN A 79 -6.50 -2.63 -4.19
C ASN A 79 -5.01 -2.64 -4.57
N ASP A 80 -4.14 -2.84 -3.58
CA ASP A 80 -2.69 -2.87 -3.77
C ASP A 80 -2.26 -4.09 -4.57
N LEU A 81 -2.86 -5.26 -4.32
CA LEU A 81 -2.63 -6.44 -5.15
C LEU A 81 -3.00 -6.17 -6.62
N GLY A 82 -4.14 -5.52 -6.87
CA GLY A 82 -4.55 -5.10 -8.21
C GLY A 82 -3.54 -4.17 -8.87
N THR A 83 -3.01 -3.20 -8.11
CA THR A 83 -1.97 -2.27 -8.58
C THR A 83 -0.70 -3.01 -8.98
N VAL A 84 -0.19 -3.87 -8.10
CA VAL A 84 1.08 -4.57 -8.31
C VAL A 84 0.98 -5.56 -9.47
N ILE A 85 -0.15 -6.24 -9.62
CA ILE A 85 -0.45 -7.09 -10.78
C ILE A 85 -0.51 -6.25 -12.06
N ALA A 86 -1.19 -5.10 -12.03
CA ALA A 86 -1.29 -4.24 -13.20
C ALA A 86 0.07 -3.68 -13.63
N LEU A 87 0.90 -3.23 -12.69
CA LEU A 87 2.26 -2.77 -12.97
C LEU A 87 3.09 -3.90 -13.62
N GLY A 88 3.09 -5.09 -13.03
CA GLY A 88 3.84 -6.23 -13.51
C GLY A 88 3.35 -6.74 -14.87
N LEU A 89 2.04 -6.82 -15.12
CA LEU A 89 1.50 -7.34 -16.37
C LEU A 89 1.53 -6.32 -17.52
N ILE A 90 1.31 -5.03 -17.26
CA ILE A 90 1.26 -4.02 -18.33
C ILE A 90 2.67 -3.70 -18.84
N PHE A 91 3.66 -3.70 -17.95
CA PHE A 91 5.02 -3.22 -18.27
C PHE A 91 6.10 -4.31 -18.27
N ALA A 92 5.75 -5.58 -18.04
CA ALA A 92 6.71 -6.67 -18.23
C ALA A 92 7.21 -6.70 -19.68
N PRO A 93 8.51 -6.97 -19.91
CA PRO A 93 9.07 -7.05 -21.25
C PRO A 93 8.69 -8.33 -22.01
N PHE A 94 7.99 -9.28 -21.36
CA PHE A 94 7.53 -10.56 -21.91
C PHE A 94 8.58 -11.32 -22.73
N THR A 95 9.82 -11.36 -22.22
CA THR A 95 10.93 -12.10 -22.85
C THR A 95 11.11 -13.47 -22.21
N TYR A 96 12.02 -14.29 -22.75
CA TYR A 96 12.45 -15.53 -22.10
C TYR A 96 12.95 -15.30 -20.67
N LYS A 97 13.55 -14.13 -20.38
CA LYS A 97 13.98 -13.76 -19.02
C LYS A 97 12.78 -13.57 -18.08
N THR A 98 11.67 -13.03 -18.58
CA THR A 98 10.42 -12.89 -17.83
C THR A 98 9.82 -14.26 -17.51
N ILE A 99 9.87 -15.21 -18.45
CA ILE A 99 9.43 -16.59 -18.21
C ILE A 99 10.28 -17.24 -17.10
N ILE A 100 11.60 -17.12 -17.18
CA ILE A 100 12.51 -17.63 -16.13
C ILE A 100 12.20 -16.97 -14.79
N PHE A 101 12.02 -15.64 -14.76
CA PHE A 101 11.65 -14.91 -13.55
C PHE A 101 10.35 -15.41 -12.94
N ILE A 102 9.30 -15.62 -13.74
CA ILE A 102 8.01 -16.14 -13.26
C ILE A 102 8.17 -17.56 -12.72
N VAL A 103 8.82 -18.46 -13.47
CA VAL A 103 9.00 -19.86 -13.07
C VAL A 103 9.79 -19.95 -11.76
N VAL A 104 10.93 -19.26 -11.67
CA VAL A 104 11.76 -19.26 -10.45
C VAL A 104 11.01 -18.61 -9.29
N THR A 105 10.27 -17.52 -9.52
CA THR A 105 9.44 -16.90 -8.47
C THR A 105 8.40 -17.90 -7.97
N VAL A 106 7.66 -18.57 -8.85
CA VAL A 106 6.66 -19.58 -8.47
C VAL A 106 7.29 -20.72 -7.67
N LEU A 107 8.44 -21.24 -8.11
CA LEU A 107 9.17 -22.29 -7.38
C LEU A 107 9.61 -21.81 -6.00
N VAL A 108 10.23 -20.63 -5.92
CA VAL A 108 10.66 -20.03 -4.65
C VAL A 108 9.47 -19.88 -3.71
N LEU A 109 8.35 -19.32 -4.18
CA LEU A 109 7.13 -19.14 -3.38
C LEU A 109 6.52 -20.47 -2.93
N ALA A 110 6.55 -21.51 -3.77
CA ALA A 110 6.03 -22.84 -3.43
C ALA A 110 6.87 -23.53 -2.33
N PHE A 111 8.20 -23.42 -2.39
CA PHE A 111 9.10 -24.01 -1.40
C PHE A 111 9.32 -23.13 -0.16
N LEU A 112 8.98 -21.84 -0.22
CA LEU A 112 9.23 -20.87 0.84
C LEU A 112 8.65 -21.25 2.20
N PRO A 113 7.39 -21.75 2.33
CA PRO A 113 6.85 -22.17 3.63
C PRO A 113 7.69 -23.30 4.23
N PHE A 114 7.93 -24.35 3.45
CA PHE A 114 8.69 -25.52 3.89
C PHE A 114 10.10 -25.13 4.37
N LEU A 115 10.81 -24.35 3.55
CA LEU A 115 12.18 -23.94 3.86
C LEU A 115 12.24 -23.00 5.07
N SER A 116 11.26 -22.10 5.21
CA SER A 116 11.16 -21.21 6.36
C SER A 116 10.87 -21.98 7.66
N HIS A 117 10.00 -23.01 7.60
CA HIS A 117 9.75 -23.90 8.74
C HIS A 117 11.00 -24.70 9.14
N LEU A 118 11.76 -25.22 8.16
CA LEU A 118 13.00 -25.94 8.41
C LEU A 118 14.04 -25.05 9.10
N ILE A 119 14.27 -23.86 8.57
CA ILE A 119 15.21 -22.88 9.13
C ILE A 119 14.80 -22.49 10.56
N ARG A 120 13.50 -22.32 10.81
CA ARG A 120 12.99 -22.05 12.16
C ARG A 120 13.30 -23.20 13.11
N LYS A 121 13.01 -24.44 12.72
CA LYS A 121 13.23 -25.62 13.58
C LYS A 121 14.70 -25.77 13.99
N VAL A 122 15.62 -25.50 13.07
CA VAL A 122 17.06 -25.71 13.31
C VAL A 122 17.74 -24.51 13.97
N TYR A 123 17.32 -23.27 13.67
CA TYR A 123 18.10 -22.08 14.01
C TYR A 123 17.33 -20.93 14.70
N ALA A 124 16.01 -21.02 14.93
CA ALA A 124 15.18 -19.87 15.34
C ALA A 124 15.61 -19.15 16.63
N TYR A 125 16.22 -19.88 17.58
CA TYR A 125 16.60 -19.37 18.90
C TYR A 125 18.09 -19.05 19.02
N ARG A 126 18.86 -19.14 17.93
CA ARG A 126 20.29 -18.79 17.96
C ARG A 126 20.48 -17.28 17.76
N THR A 127 21.52 -16.73 18.39
CA THR A 127 21.87 -15.29 18.41
C THR A 127 22.10 -14.66 17.03
N ALA A 128 22.28 -15.46 15.97
CA ALA A 128 22.64 -15.01 14.63
C ALA A 128 21.53 -14.29 13.81
N ALA A 129 20.36 -14.02 14.39
CA ALA A 129 19.21 -13.38 13.72
C ALA A 129 18.85 -13.99 12.34
N ILE A 130 18.97 -15.31 12.24
CA ILE A 130 18.92 -16.07 10.97
C ILE A 130 17.62 -15.85 10.19
N ARG A 131 16.48 -15.67 10.88
CA ARG A 131 15.17 -15.45 10.26
C ARG A 131 15.14 -14.17 9.43
N THR A 132 15.69 -13.08 9.96
CA THR A 132 15.79 -11.81 9.23
C THR A 132 16.71 -11.97 8.03
N LYS A 133 17.87 -12.62 8.20
CA LYS A 133 18.81 -12.89 7.10
C LYS A 133 18.17 -13.71 5.99
N TRP A 134 17.38 -14.72 6.35
CA TRP A 134 16.65 -15.55 5.40
C TRP A 134 15.63 -14.75 4.59
N VAL A 135 14.79 -13.94 5.24
CA VAL A 135 13.80 -13.11 4.54
C VAL A 135 14.49 -12.10 3.62
N ILE A 136 15.54 -11.44 4.11
CA ILE A 136 16.33 -10.48 3.30
C ILE A 136 16.97 -11.19 2.10
N PHE A 137 17.52 -12.39 2.30
CA PHE A 137 18.11 -13.18 1.23
C PHE A 137 17.09 -13.52 0.14
N VAL A 138 15.89 -13.99 0.51
CA VAL A 138 14.82 -14.28 -0.45
C VAL A 138 14.39 -13.02 -1.20
N LEU A 139 14.18 -11.90 -0.48
CA LEU A 139 13.78 -10.63 -1.09
C LEU A 139 14.85 -10.06 -2.04
N PHE A 140 16.13 -10.10 -1.66
CA PHE A 140 17.23 -9.67 -2.52
C PHE A 140 17.44 -10.62 -3.70
N GLY A 141 17.28 -11.93 -3.51
CA GLY A 141 17.36 -12.91 -4.60
C GLY A 141 16.28 -12.69 -5.64
N LEU A 142 15.01 -12.58 -5.22
CA LEU A 142 13.90 -12.29 -6.12
C LEU A 142 13.99 -10.89 -6.74
N GLY A 143 14.47 -9.90 -5.99
CA GLY A 143 14.70 -8.54 -6.48
C GLY A 143 15.79 -8.48 -7.56
N ALA A 144 16.91 -9.19 -7.35
CA ALA A 144 17.97 -9.30 -8.35
C ALA A 144 17.48 -9.99 -9.64
N LEU A 145 16.65 -11.03 -9.50
CA LEU A 145 16.05 -11.71 -10.64
C LEU A 145 15.04 -10.84 -11.39
N ALA A 146 14.24 -10.06 -10.67
CA ALA A 146 13.32 -9.07 -11.26
C ALA A 146 14.10 -8.03 -12.07
N LEU A 147 15.16 -7.43 -11.49
CA LEU A 147 16.02 -6.48 -12.18
C LEU A 147 16.69 -7.09 -13.43
N TRP A 148 17.20 -8.33 -13.35
CA TRP A 148 17.80 -9.01 -14.49
C TRP A 148 16.80 -9.28 -15.63
N SER A 149 15.54 -9.57 -15.27
CA SER A 149 14.47 -9.82 -16.24
C SER A 149 13.82 -8.54 -16.78
N GLY A 150 14.17 -7.36 -16.25
CA GLY A 150 13.53 -6.09 -16.58
C GLY A 150 12.09 -5.96 -16.03
N SER A 151 11.72 -6.82 -15.08
CA SER A 151 10.43 -6.79 -14.38
C SER A 151 10.55 -6.04 -13.06
N GLU A 152 9.43 -5.57 -12.52
CA GLU A 152 9.43 -4.92 -11.22
C GLU A 152 9.52 -5.96 -10.08
N ALA A 153 10.25 -5.61 -9.02
CA ALA A 153 10.50 -6.50 -7.88
C ALA A 153 9.38 -6.53 -6.83
N VAL A 154 8.28 -5.83 -7.06
CA VAL A 154 7.30 -5.50 -6.03
C VAL A 154 6.30 -6.64 -5.84
N LEU A 155 5.84 -7.26 -6.93
CA LEU A 155 4.98 -8.43 -6.99
C LEU A 155 5.58 -9.62 -6.25
N PRO A 156 6.80 -10.08 -6.55
CA PRO A 156 7.39 -11.19 -5.79
C PRO A 156 7.55 -10.82 -4.30
N ALA A 157 7.98 -9.60 -3.97
CA ALA A 157 8.11 -9.17 -2.58
C ALA A 157 6.75 -9.17 -1.84
N TYR A 158 5.68 -8.73 -2.50
CA TYR A 158 4.33 -8.74 -1.97
C TYR A 158 3.83 -10.17 -1.71
N LEU A 159 4.04 -11.08 -2.65
CA LEU A 159 3.66 -12.49 -2.53
C LEU A 159 4.46 -13.21 -1.43
N VAL A 160 5.76 -12.93 -1.30
CA VAL A 160 6.59 -13.41 -0.18
C VAL A 160 5.99 -12.96 1.16
N GLY A 161 5.59 -11.69 1.27
CA GLY A 161 4.96 -11.16 2.47
C GLY A 161 3.67 -11.88 2.85
N ILE A 162 2.82 -12.21 1.87
CA ILE A 162 1.58 -12.97 2.08
C ILE A 162 1.89 -14.37 2.60
N ILE A 163 2.79 -15.08 1.92
CA ILE A 163 3.13 -16.48 2.26
C ILE A 163 3.79 -16.57 3.64
N LEU A 164 4.62 -15.59 4.00
CA LEU A 164 5.28 -15.54 5.30
C LEU A 164 4.46 -14.90 6.41
N ALA A 165 3.23 -14.45 6.15
CA ALA A 165 2.41 -13.76 7.15
C ALA A 165 2.15 -14.62 8.40
N GLU A 166 1.80 -15.90 8.20
CA GLU A 166 1.56 -16.85 9.29
C GLU A 166 2.85 -17.16 10.06
N PHE A 167 3.94 -17.41 9.34
CA PHE A 167 5.27 -17.61 9.91
C PHE A 167 5.72 -16.44 10.80
N SER A 168 5.43 -15.22 10.36
CA SER A 168 5.80 -13.97 11.03
C SER A 168 4.99 -13.75 12.29
N SER A 169 3.69 -14.08 12.26
CA SER A 169 2.75 -13.81 13.36
C SER A 169 3.10 -14.50 14.69
N ALA A 170 3.93 -15.54 14.64
CA ALA A 170 4.36 -16.32 15.80
C ALA A 170 5.34 -15.58 16.74
N ASP A 171 6.03 -14.52 16.27
CA ASP A 171 7.04 -13.80 17.07
C ASP A 171 6.94 -12.28 16.88
N LYS A 172 6.29 -11.63 17.86
CA LYS A 172 6.10 -10.18 17.88
C LYS A 172 7.41 -9.40 18.01
N ALA A 173 8.41 -9.93 18.71
CA ALA A 173 9.70 -9.25 18.90
C ALA A 173 10.49 -9.22 17.59
N TRP A 174 10.45 -10.33 16.83
CA TRP A 174 11.05 -10.39 15.50
C TRP A 174 10.36 -9.43 14.50
N ILE A 175 9.02 -9.39 14.47
CA ILE A 175 8.28 -8.41 13.66
C ILE A 175 8.68 -6.98 14.04
N GLY A 176 8.81 -6.68 15.34
CA GLY A 176 9.25 -5.38 15.82
C GLY A 176 10.60 -4.97 15.23
N ARG A 177 11.60 -5.85 15.28
CA ARG A 177 12.94 -5.59 14.69
C ARG A 177 12.89 -5.43 13.18
N LEU A 178 12.10 -6.26 12.48
CA LEU A 178 11.93 -6.14 11.03
C LEU A 178 11.27 -4.80 10.67
N ARG A 179 10.29 -4.33 11.46
CA ARG A 179 9.66 -3.02 11.30
C ARG A 179 10.66 -1.89 11.55
N THR A 180 11.52 -1.99 12.56
CA THR A 180 12.58 -1.00 12.80
C THR A 180 13.53 -0.90 11.61
N LEU A 181 13.97 -2.04 11.06
CA LEU A 181 14.85 -2.06 9.88
C LEU A 181 14.15 -1.53 8.62
N THR A 182 12.92 -1.96 8.36
CA THR A 182 12.22 -1.62 7.12
C THR A 182 11.62 -0.22 7.19
N VAL A 183 10.72 0.03 8.14
CA VAL A 183 10.02 1.31 8.30
C VAL A 183 10.93 2.39 8.87
N GLY A 184 11.76 2.06 9.86
CA GLY A 184 12.62 3.04 10.53
C GLY A 184 13.90 3.39 9.76
N PHE A 185 14.46 2.46 8.99
CA PHE A 185 15.73 2.67 8.28
C PHE A 185 15.56 2.69 6.75
N LEU A 186 15.07 1.62 6.11
CA LEU A 186 15.04 1.52 4.64
C LEU A 186 14.05 2.49 3.96
N THR A 187 12.85 2.66 4.53
CA THR A 187 11.80 3.52 3.96
C THR A 187 12.25 4.99 3.80
N PRO A 188 12.92 5.63 4.79
CA PRO A 188 13.52 6.94 4.60
C PRO A 188 14.47 7.04 3.40
N PHE A 189 15.41 6.10 3.23
CA PHE A 189 16.33 6.11 2.08
C PHE A 189 15.60 5.97 0.75
N TYR A 190 14.58 5.12 0.69
CA TYR A 190 13.73 4.99 -0.49
C TYR A 190 13.05 6.33 -0.85
N PHE A 191 12.43 7.01 0.13
CA PHE A 191 11.75 8.28 -0.13
C PHE A 191 12.72 9.42 -0.43
N ILE A 192 13.93 9.43 0.12
CA ILE A 192 14.99 10.36 -0.29
C ILE A 192 15.32 10.14 -1.76
N ARG A 193 15.59 8.89 -2.17
CA ARG A 193 15.90 8.57 -3.56
C ARG A 193 14.77 8.94 -4.51
N ALA A 194 13.53 8.57 -4.19
CA ALA A 194 12.37 8.96 -4.97
C ALA A 194 12.22 10.50 -5.04
N GLY A 195 12.40 11.19 -3.92
CA GLY A 195 12.33 12.65 -3.85
C GLY A 195 13.39 13.35 -4.70
N THR A 196 14.62 12.82 -4.79
CA THR A 196 15.71 13.45 -5.55
C THR A 196 15.45 13.61 -7.05
N PHE A 197 14.52 12.84 -7.61
CA PHE A 197 14.16 12.93 -9.02
C PHE A 197 13.07 13.98 -9.30
N VAL A 198 12.40 14.49 -8.27
CA VAL A 198 11.32 15.48 -8.40
C VAL A 198 11.90 16.84 -8.80
N SER A 199 11.42 17.37 -9.91
CA SER A 199 11.76 18.70 -10.41
C SER A 199 10.77 19.74 -9.86
N ILE A 200 11.24 20.57 -8.93
CA ILE A 200 10.47 21.70 -8.40
C ILE A 200 10.10 22.72 -9.50
N PRO A 201 11.02 23.09 -10.44
CA PRO A 201 10.67 23.97 -11.55
C PRO A 201 9.49 23.46 -12.38
N ALA A 202 9.42 22.15 -12.66
CA ALA A 202 8.33 21.55 -13.42
C ALA A 202 6.97 21.67 -12.70
N LEU A 203 6.95 21.56 -11.38
CA LEU A 203 5.73 21.73 -10.58
C LEU A 203 5.24 23.18 -10.58
N ILE A 204 6.16 24.14 -10.56
CA ILE A 204 5.85 25.57 -10.54
C ILE A 204 5.42 26.06 -11.94
N SER A 205 5.98 25.51 -13.01
CA SER A 205 5.65 25.92 -14.38
C SER A 205 4.24 25.52 -14.82
N ALA A 206 3.71 24.39 -14.32
CA ALA A 206 2.38 23.92 -14.68
C ALA A 206 1.59 23.35 -13.48
N PRO A 207 1.25 24.18 -12.48
CA PRO A 207 0.51 23.76 -11.28
C PRO A 207 -0.88 23.22 -11.62
N ILE A 208 -1.45 23.63 -12.76
CA ILE A 208 -2.75 23.17 -13.25
C ILE A 208 -2.72 21.65 -13.52
N ILE A 209 -1.61 21.10 -14.03
CA ILE A 209 -1.49 19.65 -14.30
C ILE A 209 -1.58 18.86 -12.98
N PHE A 210 -0.89 19.33 -11.94
CA PHE A 210 -1.00 18.77 -10.60
C PHE A 210 -2.45 18.78 -10.08
N LEU A 211 -3.13 19.92 -10.18
CA LEU A 211 -4.53 20.05 -9.73
C LEU A 211 -5.48 19.14 -10.51
N ILE A 212 -5.30 19.03 -11.83
CA ILE A 212 -6.07 18.15 -12.70
C ILE A 212 -5.88 16.69 -12.30
N LEU A 213 -4.64 16.24 -12.10
CA LEU A 213 -4.34 14.86 -11.73
C LEU A 213 -4.81 14.52 -10.30
N LEU A 214 -4.62 15.44 -9.36
CA LEU A 214 -5.09 15.28 -7.98
C LEU A 214 -6.62 15.24 -7.92
N GLY A 215 -7.29 16.19 -8.59
CA GLY A 215 -8.74 16.21 -8.74
C GLY A 215 -9.24 14.94 -9.42
N GLY A 216 -8.62 14.54 -10.53
CA GLY A 216 -8.94 13.30 -11.24
C GLY A 216 -8.86 12.07 -10.35
N LYS A 217 -7.77 11.92 -9.60
CA LYS A 217 -7.61 10.82 -8.63
C LYS A 217 -8.69 10.82 -7.56
N VAL A 218 -8.90 11.97 -6.91
CA VAL A 218 -9.84 12.07 -5.78
C VAL A 218 -11.27 11.85 -6.26
N LEU A 219 -11.67 12.49 -7.37
CA LEU A 219 -13.01 12.36 -7.94
C LEU A 219 -13.29 10.92 -8.38
N THR A 220 -12.38 10.30 -9.12
CA THR A 220 -12.57 8.91 -9.59
C THR A 220 -12.64 7.91 -8.43
N LYS A 221 -11.84 8.09 -7.38
CA LYS A 221 -11.98 7.32 -6.13
C LYS A 221 -13.33 7.56 -5.46
N ILE A 222 -13.77 8.82 -5.30
CA ILE A 222 -15.04 9.14 -4.64
C ILE A 222 -16.22 8.57 -5.42
N PHE A 223 -16.33 8.86 -6.72
CA PHE A 223 -17.43 8.37 -7.57
C PHE A 223 -17.42 6.85 -7.73
N GLY A 224 -16.24 6.21 -7.72
CA GLY A 224 -16.14 4.75 -7.73
C GLY A 224 -16.52 4.12 -6.40
N LEU A 225 -15.95 4.60 -5.29
CA LEU A 225 -16.04 3.93 -4.00
C LEU A 225 -17.26 4.31 -3.19
N TYR A 226 -17.65 5.58 -3.14
CA TYR A 226 -18.77 6.03 -2.31
C TYR A 226 -20.07 5.23 -2.56
N PRO A 227 -20.53 5.00 -3.81
CA PRO A 227 -21.72 4.20 -4.05
C PRO A 227 -21.53 2.74 -3.64
N VAL A 228 -20.35 2.16 -3.87
CA VAL A 228 -20.06 0.76 -3.52
C VAL A 228 -20.01 0.56 -2.00
N VAL A 229 -19.36 1.47 -1.29
CA VAL A 229 -19.30 1.46 0.19
C VAL A 229 -20.70 1.64 0.78
N SER A 230 -21.58 2.41 0.13
CA SER A 230 -22.96 2.62 0.58
C SER A 230 -23.80 1.34 0.63
N LEU A 231 -23.43 0.32 -0.16
CA LEU A 231 -24.05 -1.01 -0.13
C LEU A 231 -23.71 -1.80 1.15
N PHE A 232 -22.59 -1.47 1.80
CA PHE A 232 -22.11 -2.17 2.99
C PHE A 232 -22.24 -1.36 4.27
N ARG A 233 -22.35 -0.03 4.17
CA ARG A 233 -22.38 0.92 5.29
C ARG A 233 -23.60 1.80 5.16
N LYS A 234 -24.35 1.98 6.25
CA LYS A 234 -25.58 2.80 6.26
C LYS A 234 -25.32 4.24 6.69
N GLU A 235 -24.43 4.42 7.66
CA GLU A 235 -24.13 5.72 8.25
C GLU A 235 -23.22 6.56 7.32
N SER A 236 -23.46 7.88 7.26
CA SER A 236 -22.80 8.77 6.30
C SER A 236 -21.32 8.98 6.60
N ASN A 237 -20.97 9.17 7.87
CA ASN A 237 -19.58 9.33 8.29
C ASN A 237 -18.77 8.05 8.04
N GLU A 238 -19.34 6.86 8.28
CA GLU A 238 -18.69 5.59 7.89
C GLU A 238 -18.36 5.53 6.39
N ARG A 239 -19.29 5.96 5.52
CA ARG A 239 -19.11 5.93 4.06
C ARG A 239 -18.02 6.88 3.60
N TRP A 240 -18.06 8.12 4.08
CA TRP A 240 -17.07 9.15 3.74
C TRP A 240 -15.69 8.79 4.28
N TYR A 241 -15.61 8.37 5.54
CA TYR A 241 -14.34 8.00 6.16
C TYR A 241 -13.67 6.83 5.43
N TYR A 242 -14.43 5.78 5.08
CA TYR A 242 -13.92 4.65 4.30
C TYR A 242 -13.41 5.13 2.93
N THR A 243 -14.24 5.88 2.20
CA THR A 243 -13.89 6.37 0.85
C THR A 243 -12.64 7.24 0.85
N LEU A 244 -12.53 8.17 1.80
CA LEU A 244 -11.40 9.09 1.89
C LEU A 244 -10.11 8.38 2.31
N LEU A 245 -10.16 7.44 3.26
CA LEU A 245 -8.98 6.65 3.61
C LEU A 245 -8.52 5.76 2.46
N MET A 246 -9.46 5.20 1.69
CA MET A 246 -9.13 4.46 0.46
C MET A 246 -8.55 5.35 -0.65
N SER A 247 -8.65 6.67 -0.54
CA SER A 247 -8.10 7.64 -1.50
C SER A 247 -6.68 8.08 -1.18
N THR A 248 -6.12 7.62 -0.05
CA THR A 248 -4.78 7.99 0.38
C THR A 248 -3.72 7.27 -0.44
N GLY A 249 -2.91 7.97 -1.25
CA GLY A 249 -1.78 7.36 -1.96
C GLY A 249 -0.46 7.59 -1.23
N LEU A 250 0.55 6.72 -1.40
CA LEU A 250 1.95 7.03 -1.06
C LEU A 250 2.93 5.98 -1.63
N THR A 251 2.91 4.77 -1.06
CA THR A 251 3.96 3.75 -1.29
C THR A 251 3.96 3.23 -2.72
N PHE A 252 2.97 2.41 -3.12
CA PHE A 252 2.94 1.84 -4.46
C PHE A 252 2.79 2.88 -5.57
N GLY A 253 2.17 4.04 -5.27
CA GLY A 253 2.09 5.15 -6.21
C GLY A 253 3.46 5.72 -6.56
N THR A 254 4.31 5.98 -5.55
CA THR A 254 5.70 6.42 -5.80
C THR A 254 6.55 5.34 -6.44
N ILE A 255 6.36 4.06 -6.04
CA ILE A 255 7.06 2.92 -6.63
C ILE A 255 6.75 2.82 -8.13
N SER A 256 5.47 2.94 -8.51
CA SER A 256 5.04 2.89 -9.91
C SER A 256 5.59 4.07 -10.72
N ALA A 257 5.55 5.28 -10.15
CA ALA A 257 6.14 6.46 -10.79
C ALA A 257 7.66 6.29 -11.00
N LEU A 258 8.37 5.81 -9.98
CA LEU A 258 9.82 5.59 -10.05
C LEU A 258 10.18 4.48 -11.04
N TYR A 259 9.40 3.39 -11.07
CA TYR A 259 9.53 2.35 -12.08
C TYR A 259 9.39 2.94 -13.48
N GLY A 260 8.35 3.73 -13.74
CA GLY A 260 8.16 4.37 -15.03
C GLY A 260 9.29 5.31 -15.43
N TYR A 261 9.77 6.13 -14.50
CA TYR A 261 10.87 7.05 -14.77
C TYR A 261 12.17 6.30 -15.09
N THR A 262 12.52 5.29 -14.29
CA THR A 262 13.74 4.49 -14.48
C THR A 262 13.72 3.62 -15.75
N HIS A 263 12.53 3.30 -16.28
CA HIS A 263 12.34 2.56 -17.52
C HIS A 263 11.99 3.47 -18.72
N ASN A 264 12.15 4.79 -18.59
CA ASN A 264 11.87 5.78 -19.63
C ASN A 264 10.42 5.75 -20.17
N ILE A 265 9.46 5.34 -19.35
CA ILE A 265 8.03 5.36 -19.66
C ILE A 265 7.44 6.76 -19.44
N VAL A 266 7.94 7.47 -18.43
CA VAL A 266 7.53 8.85 -18.12
C VAL A 266 8.73 9.78 -18.08
N THR A 267 8.52 11.03 -18.48
CA THR A 267 9.53 12.09 -18.36
C THR A 267 9.72 12.50 -16.90
N GLN A 268 10.80 13.23 -16.60
CA GLN A 268 11.04 13.77 -15.26
C GLN A 268 9.90 14.71 -14.80
N GLU A 269 9.32 15.47 -15.73
CA GLU A 269 8.17 16.33 -15.46
C GLU A 269 6.93 15.53 -15.07
N GLN A 270 6.56 14.52 -15.88
CA GLN A 270 5.44 13.63 -15.58
C GLN A 270 5.65 12.89 -14.24
N TYR A 271 6.86 12.39 -14.01
CA TYR A 271 7.26 11.79 -12.72
C TYR A 271 7.03 12.76 -11.55
N SER A 272 7.45 14.01 -11.70
CA SER A 272 7.30 15.05 -10.67
C SER A 272 5.84 15.30 -10.34
N PHE A 273 4.97 15.41 -11.34
CA PHE A 273 3.54 15.54 -11.12
C PHE A 273 2.94 14.31 -10.44
N LEU A 274 3.29 13.10 -10.87
CA LEU A 274 2.80 11.86 -10.25
C LEU A 274 3.18 11.79 -8.77
N VAL A 275 4.45 12.04 -8.43
CA VAL A 275 4.92 12.01 -7.04
C VAL A 275 4.24 13.10 -6.21
N ALA A 276 4.12 14.31 -6.73
CA ALA A 276 3.44 15.40 -6.05
C ALA A 276 1.97 15.05 -5.76
N VAL A 277 1.24 14.52 -6.75
CA VAL A 277 -0.15 14.09 -6.59
C VAL A 277 -0.27 12.95 -5.58
N VAL A 278 0.64 11.98 -5.62
CA VAL A 278 0.68 10.87 -4.67
C VAL A 278 0.84 11.40 -3.24
N ILE A 279 1.80 12.31 -3.01
CA ILE A 279 2.02 12.93 -1.69
C ILE A 279 0.80 13.79 -1.27
N GLY A 280 0.28 14.64 -2.16
CA GLY A 280 -0.89 15.46 -1.89
C GLY A 280 -2.13 14.63 -1.52
N SER A 281 -2.31 13.50 -2.21
CA SER A 281 -3.36 12.52 -1.90
C SER A 281 -3.12 11.75 -0.61
N ALA A 282 -1.90 11.68 -0.07
CA ALA A 282 -1.63 11.09 1.24
C ALA A 282 -2.18 11.98 2.37
N VAL A 283 -2.05 13.29 2.20
CA VAL A 283 -2.31 14.28 3.25
C VAL A 283 -3.77 14.73 3.23
N LEU A 284 -4.27 15.21 2.09
CA LEU A 284 -5.57 15.88 2.03
C LEU A 284 -6.75 14.96 2.42
N PRO A 285 -6.94 13.78 1.80
CA PRO A 285 -8.04 12.89 2.15
C PRO A 285 -7.96 12.40 3.61
N THR A 286 -6.74 12.13 4.12
CA THR A 286 -6.55 11.68 5.50
C THR A 286 -6.97 12.74 6.50
N LEU A 287 -6.56 13.99 6.30
CA LEU A 287 -6.94 15.10 7.17
C LEU A 287 -8.45 15.34 7.14
N ILE A 288 -9.05 15.35 5.95
CA ILE A 288 -10.49 15.55 5.80
C ILE A 288 -11.26 14.40 6.47
N ALA A 289 -10.83 13.14 6.28
CA ALA A 289 -11.44 11.98 6.91
C ALA A 289 -11.39 12.09 8.44
N GLY A 290 -10.23 12.40 9.00
CA GLY A 290 -10.03 12.52 10.45
C GLY A 290 -10.85 13.64 11.08
N LEU A 291 -10.84 14.83 10.48
CA LEU A 291 -11.49 16.01 11.03
C LEU A 291 -13.02 15.99 10.89
N ALA A 292 -13.53 15.61 9.72
CA ALA A 292 -14.95 15.77 9.40
C ALA A 292 -15.77 14.49 9.52
N PHE A 293 -15.17 13.31 9.32
CA PHE A 293 -15.93 12.07 9.09
C PHE A 293 -15.59 10.91 10.03
N THR A 294 -14.81 11.14 11.09
CA THR A 294 -14.48 10.04 12.03
C THR A 294 -15.75 9.42 12.64
N PRO A 295 -16.02 8.11 12.44
CA PRO A 295 -17.23 7.46 12.96
C PRO A 295 -17.10 7.20 14.47
N LYS A 296 -17.46 8.20 15.27
CA LYS A 296 -17.25 8.21 16.73
C LYS A 296 -17.91 7.03 17.45
N HIS A 297 -19.04 6.54 16.96
CA HIS A 297 -19.76 5.40 17.55
C HIS A 297 -19.02 4.06 17.41
N LEU A 298 -18.05 3.96 16.50
CA LEU A 298 -17.23 2.76 16.30
C LEU A 298 -15.89 2.82 17.05
N LEU A 299 -15.58 3.93 17.71
CA LEU A 299 -14.33 4.04 18.47
C LEU A 299 -14.32 2.98 19.57
N PRO A 300 -13.21 2.24 19.75
CA PRO A 300 -13.09 1.35 20.87
C PRO A 300 -13.31 2.15 22.16
N LYS A 301 -14.26 1.73 23.00
CA LYS A 301 -14.39 2.30 24.34
C LYS A 301 -13.02 2.17 24.99
N GLN A 302 -12.37 3.29 25.28
CA GLN A 302 -11.21 3.28 26.16
C GLN A 302 -11.68 2.58 27.43
N LEU A 303 -11.14 1.40 27.72
CA LEU A 303 -11.22 0.84 29.05
C LEU A 303 -10.66 1.94 29.94
N LYS A 304 -11.55 2.65 30.65
CA LYS A 304 -11.14 3.49 31.76
C LYS A 304 -10.28 2.56 32.60
N HIS A 305 -8.97 2.80 32.63
CA HIS A 305 -8.15 2.33 33.72
C HIS A 305 -8.72 3.03 34.95
N THR A 306 -9.79 2.48 35.53
CA THR A 306 -10.03 2.61 36.95
C THR A 306 -8.84 1.91 37.57
N LEU A 307 -7.78 2.69 37.80
CA LEU A 307 -6.85 2.40 38.88
C LEU A 307 -7.73 2.08 40.08
N PRO A 308 -7.61 0.91 40.71
CA PRO A 308 -8.18 0.75 42.03
C PRO A 308 -7.51 1.83 42.87
N LEU A 309 -8.28 2.86 43.24
CA LEU A 309 -7.97 3.66 44.41
C LEU A 309 -7.84 2.63 45.52
N GLY A 310 -6.61 2.45 46.01
CA GLY A 310 -6.39 1.65 47.19
C GLY A 310 -7.13 2.32 48.32
N ASP A 311 -8.32 1.82 48.63
CA ASP A 311 -8.86 1.87 49.98
C ASP A 311 -7.95 0.99 50.84
N ASN A 312 -6.82 1.55 51.25
CA ASN A 312 -6.28 1.23 52.55
C ASN A 312 -6.75 2.34 53.47
N ALA A 313 -7.93 2.07 54.04
CA ALA A 313 -8.37 2.65 55.29
C ALA A 313 -7.18 2.65 56.28
N GLY A 314 -6.95 3.80 56.90
CA GLY A 314 -6.44 3.77 58.26
C GLY A 314 -7.55 3.21 59.15
N GLU A 315 -7.18 2.30 60.04
CA GLU A 315 -7.67 2.19 61.42
C GLU A 315 -7.04 0.93 62.04
N GLU A 316 -6.31 1.17 63.13
CA GLU A 316 -5.85 0.27 64.21
C GLU A 316 -4.79 -0.80 63.94
#